data_AF-A0A1C3XTQ8-F1
#
_entry.id   AF-A0A1C3XTQ8-F1
#
_cell.length_a   1.000
_cell.length_b   1.000
_cell.length_c   1.000
_cell.angle_alpha   90.00
_cell.angle_beta   90.00
_cell.angle_gamma   90.00
#
_symmetry.space_group_name_H-M   'P 1'
#
loop_
_entity.id
_entity.type
_entity.pdbx_description
1 polymer ?
#
loop_
_entity_poly.entity_id
_entity_poly.type
_entity_poly.pdbx_seq_one_letter_code
_entity_poly.pdbx_strand_id
1 'polypeptide(L)'
;MDARLVWDTWRRVLTDDRLANWVMDSNSRTEDALGCTADELAILVDYAGTPAPTESNIGMYRRGLVRNALGALDLVPLTRRLLHASGLDVEAVASEFVQSGGYADNGPYFWRTAACFVAFLAGRAEFFSPRHQDVLAIDAAGVALARRLGEAAPLIWPNTVAEAFSAESPSRNLQSSRFVAHPAATMISSSYDLTPWIENPFDFDAGQDLEASSRHWLIYVPAAEAAHEYAELSHRAACLFDVLRVPKSLVELSTALNDVPQADVLALIDSLAGLGVIVSGSDLLDVTPREMQLPHEEGTHAVGDLPLASHRICGGAPHETA
;
A
#
# COMPACT_ATOMS: atom_id res chain seq x y z
N MET A 1 -16.74 -40.26 -6.14
CA MET A 1 -15.72 -39.36 -6.74
C MET A 1 -14.94 -38.74 -5.58
N ASP A 2 -13.61 -38.68 -5.66
CA ASP A 2 -12.79 -38.07 -4.60
C ASP A 2 -13.09 -36.57 -4.51
N ALA A 3 -13.56 -36.11 -3.35
CA ALA A 3 -13.95 -34.72 -3.13
C ALA A 3 -12.79 -33.73 -3.35
N ARG A 4 -11.55 -34.14 -3.04
CA ARG A 4 -10.37 -33.31 -3.26
C ARG A 4 -10.08 -33.14 -4.75
N LEU A 5 -10.17 -34.23 -5.50
CA LEU A 5 -10.00 -34.21 -6.95
C LEU A 5 -11.06 -33.34 -7.64
N VAL A 6 -12.33 -33.45 -7.21
CA VAL A 6 -13.42 -32.59 -7.71
C VAL A 6 -13.11 -31.12 -7.44
N TRP A 7 -12.72 -30.79 -6.21
CA TRP A 7 -12.39 -29.42 -5.82
C TRP A 7 -11.21 -28.84 -6.60
N ASP A 8 -10.11 -29.58 -6.73
CA ASP A 8 -8.93 -29.12 -7.44
C ASP A 8 -9.20 -28.96 -8.95
N THR A 9 -9.99 -29.87 -9.54
CA THR A 9 -10.45 -29.75 -10.93
C THR A 9 -11.34 -28.52 -11.12
N TRP A 10 -12.28 -28.29 -10.21
CA TRP A 10 -13.16 -27.12 -10.27
C TRP A 10 -12.38 -25.81 -10.14
N ARG A 11 -11.39 -25.73 -9.24
CA ARG A 11 -10.53 -24.54 -9.15
C ARG A 11 -9.79 -24.26 -10.44
N ARG A 12 -9.30 -25.30 -11.14
CA ARG A 12 -8.69 -25.13 -12.47
C ARG A 12 -9.68 -24.55 -13.47
N VAL A 13 -10.93 -25.03 -13.51
CA VAL A 13 -11.99 -24.49 -14.39
C VAL A 13 -12.26 -23.01 -14.10
N LEU A 14 -12.32 -22.63 -12.82
CA LEU A 14 -12.56 -21.23 -12.43
C LEU A 14 -11.45 -20.29 -12.94
N THR A 15 -10.20 -20.77 -13.01
CA THR A 15 -9.01 -19.96 -13.32
C THR A 15 -8.45 -20.12 -14.74
N ASP A 16 -8.96 -21.07 -15.53
CA ASP A 16 -8.46 -21.32 -16.88
C ASP A 16 -9.60 -21.12 -17.89
N ASP A 17 -9.47 -20.10 -18.75
CA ASP A 17 -10.44 -19.78 -19.80
C ASP A 17 -10.65 -20.94 -20.78
N ARG A 18 -9.61 -21.73 -21.07
CA ARG A 18 -9.73 -22.86 -21.99
C ARG A 18 -10.57 -23.97 -21.38
N LEU A 19 -10.36 -24.27 -20.10
CA LEU A 19 -11.16 -25.27 -19.39
C LEU A 19 -12.59 -24.78 -19.17
N ALA A 20 -12.79 -23.51 -18.81
CA ALA A 20 -14.12 -22.92 -18.72
C ALA A 20 -14.87 -23.02 -20.06
N ASN A 21 -14.23 -22.65 -21.18
CA ASN A 21 -14.82 -22.76 -22.51
C ASN A 21 -15.12 -24.21 -22.90
N TRP A 22 -14.24 -25.16 -22.57
CA TRP A 22 -14.44 -26.58 -22.84
C TRP A 22 -15.71 -27.11 -22.14
N VAL A 23 -15.93 -26.73 -20.88
CA VAL A 23 -17.11 -27.15 -20.11
C VAL A 23 -18.38 -26.50 -20.67
N MET A 24 -18.29 -25.22 -21.05
CA MET A 24 -19.43 -24.40 -21.47
C MET A 24 -19.89 -24.62 -22.91
N ASP A 25 -18.97 -24.82 -23.84
CA ASP A 25 -19.27 -24.96 -25.27
C ASP A 25 -18.95 -26.38 -25.76
N SER A 26 -19.99 -27.08 -26.22
CA SER A 26 -19.85 -28.43 -26.78
C SER A 26 -18.95 -28.48 -28.01
N ASN A 27 -18.84 -27.38 -28.77
CA ASN A 27 -17.98 -27.32 -29.96
C ASN A 27 -16.49 -27.12 -29.61
N SER A 28 -16.21 -26.64 -28.40
CA SER A 28 -14.85 -26.42 -27.88
C SER A 28 -14.24 -27.68 -27.25
N ARG A 29 -14.96 -28.81 -27.25
CA ARG A 29 -14.52 -30.08 -26.65
C ARG A 29 -13.65 -30.88 -27.62
N THR A 30 -12.35 -30.57 -27.68
CA THR A 30 -11.37 -31.40 -28.38
C THR A 30 -10.99 -32.64 -27.54
N GLU A 31 -10.56 -33.73 -28.20
CA GLU A 31 -10.20 -35.01 -27.54
C GLU A 31 -9.00 -34.90 -26.59
N ASP A 32 -8.03 -34.04 -26.89
CA ASP A 32 -6.98 -33.67 -25.93
C ASP A 32 -7.54 -32.61 -24.97
N ALA A 33 -8.16 -33.08 -23.88
CA ALA A 33 -8.64 -32.23 -22.81
C ALA A 33 -7.47 -31.62 -22.01
N LEU A 34 -6.69 -30.72 -22.63
CA LEU A 34 -5.78 -29.77 -21.98
C LEU A 34 -4.86 -30.36 -20.88
N GLY A 35 -4.42 -31.61 -21.04
CA GLY A 35 -3.58 -32.32 -20.06
C GLY A 35 -4.31 -32.83 -18.80
N CYS A 36 -5.63 -33.01 -18.87
CA CYS A 36 -6.44 -33.63 -17.82
C CYS A 36 -6.28 -35.16 -17.82
N THR A 37 -6.33 -35.74 -16.62
CA THR A 37 -6.45 -37.19 -16.42
C THR A 37 -7.85 -37.68 -16.76
N ALA A 38 -8.04 -39.01 -16.88
CA ALA A 38 -9.35 -39.60 -17.15
C ALA A 38 -10.38 -39.28 -16.05
N ASP A 39 -9.96 -39.23 -14.79
CA ASP A 39 -10.84 -38.91 -13.66
C ASP A 39 -11.23 -37.42 -13.65
N GLU A 40 -10.29 -36.52 -13.98
CA GLU A 40 -10.59 -35.09 -14.17
C GLU A 40 -11.54 -34.88 -15.34
N LEU A 41 -11.37 -35.60 -16.46
CA LEU A 41 -12.26 -35.51 -17.61
C LEU A 41 -13.69 -35.95 -17.25
N ALA A 42 -13.85 -37.00 -16.45
CA ALA A 42 -15.16 -37.43 -15.97
C ALA A 42 -15.86 -36.34 -15.14
N ILE A 43 -15.10 -35.61 -14.31
CA ILE A 43 -15.60 -34.45 -13.56
C ILE A 43 -16.03 -33.31 -14.50
N LEU A 44 -15.20 -32.99 -15.50
CA LEU A 44 -15.51 -31.93 -16.46
C LEU A 44 -16.77 -32.27 -17.28
N VAL A 45 -16.96 -33.53 -17.68
CA VAL A 45 -18.17 -33.99 -18.38
C VAL A 45 -19.42 -33.84 -17.51
N ASP A 46 -19.32 -34.10 -16.20
CA ASP A 46 -20.44 -33.92 -15.27
C ASP A 46 -20.86 -32.44 -15.19
N TYR A 47 -19.90 -31.52 -14.99
CA TYR A 47 -20.18 -30.07 -15.00
C TYR A 47 -20.73 -29.58 -16.34
N ALA A 48 -20.25 -30.18 -17.44
CA ALA A 48 -20.70 -29.87 -18.79
C ALA A 48 -22.14 -30.37 -19.06
N GLY A 49 -22.63 -31.33 -18.26
CA GLY A 49 -24.02 -31.80 -18.23
C GLY A 49 -24.97 -30.83 -17.52
N THR A 50 -24.45 -29.84 -16.78
CA THR A 50 -25.24 -28.81 -16.07
C THR A 50 -24.86 -27.39 -16.50
N PRO A 51 -25.06 -27.01 -17.78
CA PRO A 51 -24.48 -25.78 -18.34
C PRO A 51 -24.93 -24.51 -17.62
N ALA A 52 -26.23 -24.33 -17.34
CA ALA A 52 -26.72 -23.11 -16.71
C ALA A 52 -26.19 -22.90 -15.26
N PRO A 53 -26.24 -23.90 -14.36
CA PRO A 53 -25.57 -23.79 -13.05
C PRO A 53 -24.06 -23.55 -13.15
N THR A 54 -23.37 -24.24 -14.05
CA THR A 54 -21.93 -24.12 -14.24
C THR A 54 -21.54 -22.72 -14.71
N GLU A 55 -22.24 -22.17 -15.71
CA GLU A 55 -22.06 -20.80 -16.20
C GLU A 55 -22.23 -19.77 -15.09
N SER A 56 -23.32 -19.92 -14.32
CA SER A 56 -23.65 -19.00 -13.24
C SER A 56 -22.55 -18.99 -12.17
N ASN A 57 -22.06 -20.16 -11.77
CA ASN A 57 -21.02 -20.29 -10.76
C ASN A 57 -19.67 -19.70 -11.23
N ILE A 58 -19.25 -19.99 -12.45
CA ILE A 58 -18.02 -19.41 -13.04
C ILE A 58 -18.16 -17.89 -13.10
N GLY A 59 -19.28 -17.40 -13.62
CA GLY A 59 -19.54 -15.97 -13.75
C GLY A 59 -19.58 -15.25 -12.40
N MET A 60 -20.24 -15.82 -11.39
CA MET A 60 -20.29 -15.25 -10.04
C MET A 60 -18.91 -15.16 -9.40
N TYR A 61 -18.11 -16.23 -9.51
CA TYR A 61 -16.75 -16.25 -8.98
C TYR A 61 -15.88 -15.17 -9.64
N ARG A 62 -15.84 -15.13 -10.97
CA ARG A 62 -15.01 -14.18 -11.72
C ARG A 62 -15.44 -12.73 -11.49
N ARG A 63 -16.74 -12.43 -11.46
CA ARG A 63 -17.25 -11.10 -11.05
C ARG A 63 -16.84 -10.74 -9.62
N GLY A 64 -16.80 -11.72 -8.72
CA GLY A 64 -16.28 -11.55 -7.36
C GLY A 64 -14.82 -11.10 -7.34
N LEU A 65 -13.97 -11.71 -8.17
CA LEU A 65 -12.57 -11.31 -8.32
C LEU A 65 -12.42 -9.89 -8.88
N VAL A 66 -13.22 -9.52 -9.88
CA VAL A 66 -13.24 -8.15 -10.43
C VAL A 66 -13.62 -7.13 -9.35
N ARG A 67 -14.68 -7.42 -8.57
CA ARG A 67 -15.06 -6.57 -7.43
C ARG A 67 -13.95 -6.46 -6.39
N ASN A 68 -13.25 -7.55 -6.09
CA ASN A 68 -12.11 -7.51 -5.16
C ASN A 68 -10.95 -6.66 -5.71
N ALA A 69 -10.68 -6.74 -7.02
CA ALA A 69 -9.68 -5.89 -7.67
C ALA A 69 -10.06 -4.40 -7.59
N LEU A 70 -11.33 -4.07 -7.84
CA LEU A 70 -11.84 -2.72 -7.68
C LEU A 70 -11.72 -2.23 -6.23
N GLY A 71 -12.08 -3.06 -5.24
CA GLY A 71 -11.90 -2.72 -3.83
C GLY A 71 -10.44 -2.53 -3.42
N ALA A 72 -9.50 -3.24 -4.06
CA ALA A 72 -8.07 -3.04 -3.81
C ALA A 72 -7.56 -1.65 -4.25
N LEU A 73 -8.26 -0.95 -5.17
CA LEU A 73 -7.92 0.41 -5.56
C LEU A 73 -8.11 1.43 -4.42
N ASP A 74 -8.92 1.11 -3.40
CA ASP A 74 -9.07 1.97 -2.22
C ASP A 74 -7.77 2.06 -1.40
N LEU A 75 -6.86 1.10 -1.57
CA LEU A 75 -5.54 1.09 -0.92
C LEU A 75 -4.47 1.88 -1.67
N VAL A 76 -4.76 2.32 -2.91
CA VAL A 76 -3.84 3.00 -3.83
C VAL A 76 -4.52 4.24 -4.42
N PRO A 77 -4.77 5.27 -3.58
CA PRO A 77 -5.65 6.37 -3.93
C PRO A 77 -5.16 7.22 -5.12
N LEU A 78 -3.84 7.36 -5.31
CA LEU A 78 -3.31 8.15 -6.43
C LEU A 78 -3.51 7.41 -7.76
N THR A 79 -3.25 6.11 -7.77
CA THR A 79 -3.46 5.18 -8.88
C THR A 79 -4.92 5.11 -9.26
N ARG A 80 -5.82 5.04 -8.26
CA ARG A 80 -7.26 5.08 -8.48
C ARG A 80 -7.68 6.36 -9.20
N ARG A 81 -7.23 7.53 -8.72
CA ARG A 81 -7.52 8.82 -9.35
C ARG A 81 -6.99 8.89 -10.78
N LEU A 82 -5.74 8.45 -10.97
CA LEU A 82 -5.11 8.36 -12.29
C LEU A 82 -5.93 7.50 -13.26
N LEU A 83 -6.40 6.33 -12.80
CA LEU A 83 -7.22 5.43 -13.61
C LEU A 83 -8.57 6.07 -13.96
N HIS A 84 -9.26 6.71 -13.00
CA HIS A 84 -10.52 7.41 -13.28
C HIS A 84 -10.35 8.60 -14.24
N ALA A 85 -9.23 9.33 -14.13
CA ALA A 85 -8.93 10.47 -15.00
C ALA A 85 -8.44 10.06 -16.40
N SER A 86 -8.10 8.79 -16.61
CA SER A 86 -7.60 8.28 -17.91
C SER A 86 -8.67 8.20 -19.01
N GLY A 87 -9.95 8.26 -18.65
CA GLY A 87 -11.06 8.05 -19.57
C GLY A 87 -11.31 6.58 -19.95
N LEU A 88 -10.55 5.64 -19.38
CA LEU A 88 -10.78 4.20 -19.54
C LEU A 88 -12.01 3.74 -18.74
N ASP A 89 -12.66 2.69 -19.22
CA ASP A 89 -13.66 1.96 -18.43
C ASP A 89 -12.95 1.17 -17.32
N VAL A 90 -13.12 1.63 -16.08
CA VAL A 90 -12.46 1.07 -14.90
C VAL A 90 -12.85 -0.39 -14.66
N GLU A 91 -14.10 -0.77 -14.92
CA GLU A 91 -14.57 -2.15 -14.73
C GLU A 91 -13.99 -3.08 -15.82
N ALA A 92 -13.87 -2.58 -17.05
CA ALA A 92 -13.20 -3.30 -18.12
C ALA A 92 -11.71 -3.51 -17.83
N VAL A 93 -11.01 -2.46 -17.33
CA VAL A 93 -9.60 -2.56 -16.93
C VAL A 93 -9.41 -3.54 -15.77
N ALA A 94 -10.29 -3.53 -14.77
CA ALA A 94 -10.25 -4.49 -13.67
C ALA A 94 -10.51 -5.94 -14.14
N SER A 95 -11.40 -6.12 -15.11
CA SER A 95 -11.66 -7.42 -15.73
C SER A 95 -10.43 -7.93 -16.49
N GLU A 96 -9.77 -7.07 -17.26
CA GLU A 96 -8.53 -7.39 -17.97
C GLU A 96 -7.39 -7.73 -17.00
N PHE A 97 -7.26 -6.97 -15.90
CA PHE A 97 -6.30 -7.27 -14.83
C PHE A 97 -6.52 -8.68 -14.26
N VAL A 98 -7.74 -9.01 -13.88
CA VAL A 98 -8.08 -10.33 -13.32
C VAL A 98 -7.80 -11.44 -14.33
N GLN A 99 -8.16 -11.24 -15.60
CA GLN A 99 -7.93 -12.22 -16.65
C GLN A 99 -6.44 -12.42 -16.95
N SER A 100 -5.66 -11.34 -17.07
CA SER A 100 -4.22 -11.41 -17.35
C SER A 100 -3.43 -12.08 -16.21
N GLY A 101 -3.92 -11.96 -14.97
CA GLY A 101 -3.40 -12.67 -13.80
C GLY A 101 -3.86 -14.13 -13.69
N GLY A 102 -4.59 -14.66 -14.67
CA GLY A 102 -5.13 -16.03 -14.65
C GLY A 102 -6.17 -16.23 -13.54
N TYR A 103 -6.95 -15.19 -13.23
CA TYR A 103 -7.95 -15.21 -12.16
C TYR A 103 -7.37 -15.58 -10.79
N ALA A 104 -6.14 -15.15 -10.51
CA ALA A 104 -5.48 -15.38 -9.23
C ALA A 104 -6.34 -14.86 -8.07
N ASP A 105 -6.75 -15.78 -7.19
CA ASP A 105 -7.52 -15.46 -6.00
C ASP A 105 -6.58 -15.26 -4.81
N ASN A 106 -6.40 -14.00 -4.44
CA ASN A 106 -5.62 -13.61 -3.27
C ASN A 106 -6.44 -13.64 -1.97
N GLY A 107 -7.71 -14.06 -1.99
CA GLY A 107 -8.58 -14.10 -0.82
C GLY A 107 -8.56 -12.78 -0.04
N PRO A 108 -8.25 -12.78 1.27
CA PRO A 108 -8.24 -11.58 2.10
C PRO A 108 -7.00 -10.69 1.91
N TYR A 109 -6.03 -11.07 1.09
CA TYR A 109 -4.75 -10.35 0.94
C TYR A 109 -4.88 -9.14 -0.03
N PHE A 110 -5.73 -8.16 0.31
CA PHE A 110 -6.00 -6.99 -0.54
C PHE A 110 -4.74 -6.18 -0.89
N TRP A 111 -3.79 -6.04 0.03
CA TRP A 111 -2.51 -5.38 -0.26
C TRP A 111 -1.67 -6.10 -1.33
N ARG A 112 -1.80 -7.43 -1.45
CA ARG A 112 -1.16 -8.18 -2.55
C ARG A 112 -1.88 -7.87 -3.87
N THR A 113 -3.21 -7.87 -3.86
CA THR A 113 -4.01 -7.51 -5.04
C THR A 113 -3.70 -6.09 -5.51
N ALA A 114 -3.63 -5.12 -4.60
CA ALA A 114 -3.27 -3.74 -4.90
C ALA A 114 -1.87 -3.65 -5.54
N ALA A 115 -0.86 -4.34 -4.98
CA ALA A 115 0.48 -4.38 -5.56
C ALA A 115 0.48 -4.90 -7.00
N CYS A 116 -0.24 -6.00 -7.25
CA CYS A 116 -0.36 -6.59 -8.58
C CYS A 116 -1.11 -5.66 -9.54
N PHE A 117 -2.16 -4.98 -9.08
CA PHE A 117 -2.94 -4.09 -9.92
C PHE A 117 -2.14 -2.83 -10.31
N VAL A 118 -1.41 -2.22 -9.37
CA VAL A 118 -0.49 -1.10 -9.68
C VAL A 118 0.57 -1.54 -10.70
N ALA A 119 1.18 -2.72 -10.50
CA ALA A 119 2.17 -3.24 -11.45
C ALA A 119 1.58 -3.53 -12.84
N PHE A 120 0.33 -4.02 -12.90
CA PHE A 120 -0.40 -4.21 -14.16
C PHE A 120 -0.61 -2.88 -14.87
N LEU A 121 -1.08 -1.84 -14.18
CA LEU A 121 -1.28 -0.51 -14.76
C LEU A 121 0.04 0.13 -15.21
N ALA A 122 1.13 -0.07 -14.47
CA ALA A 122 2.46 0.41 -14.85
C ALA A 122 2.95 -0.17 -16.19
N GLY A 123 2.48 -1.37 -16.56
CA GLY A 123 2.79 -2.03 -17.83
C GLY A 123 1.91 -1.58 -19.01
N ARG A 124 0.89 -0.75 -18.79
CA ARG A 124 -0.03 -0.30 -19.83
C ARG A 124 0.45 1.00 -20.49
N ALA A 125 0.30 1.08 -21.81
CA ALA A 125 0.79 2.19 -22.62
C ALA A 125 0.20 3.55 -22.22
N GLU A 126 -1.07 3.55 -21.79
CA GLU A 126 -1.80 4.73 -21.33
C GLU A 126 -1.15 5.41 -20.11
N PHE A 127 -0.36 4.66 -19.34
CA PHE A 127 0.30 5.15 -18.13
C PHE A 127 1.81 5.31 -18.28
N PHE A 128 2.38 5.24 -19.49
CA PHE A 128 3.84 5.35 -19.70
C PHE A 128 4.41 6.77 -19.55
N SER A 129 3.57 7.80 -19.42
CA SER A 129 4.09 9.14 -19.16
C SER A 129 4.86 9.15 -17.82
N PRO A 130 6.01 9.85 -17.71
CA PRO A 130 6.81 9.82 -16.48
C PRO A 130 6.03 10.23 -15.22
N ARG A 131 5.16 11.25 -15.32
CA ARG A 131 4.28 11.68 -14.23
C ARG A 131 3.28 10.60 -13.77
N HIS A 132 2.76 9.80 -14.71
CA HIS A 132 1.89 8.66 -14.36
C HIS A 132 2.68 7.55 -13.69
N GLN A 133 3.91 7.29 -14.17
CA GLN A 133 4.81 6.31 -13.53
C GLN A 133 5.22 6.74 -12.13
N ASP A 134 5.48 8.03 -11.89
CA ASP A 134 5.78 8.55 -10.55
C ASP A 134 4.60 8.33 -9.59
N VAL A 135 3.37 8.58 -10.02
CA VAL A 135 2.15 8.30 -9.24
C VAL A 135 2.05 6.82 -8.87
N LEU A 136 2.19 5.93 -9.86
CA LEU A 136 2.13 4.49 -9.64
C LEU A 136 3.25 4.02 -8.70
N ALA A 137 4.44 4.61 -8.82
CA ALA A 137 5.58 4.28 -7.98
C ALA A 137 5.36 4.69 -6.52
N ILE A 138 4.73 5.84 -6.26
CA ILE A 138 4.39 6.30 -4.91
C ILE A 138 3.42 5.31 -4.23
N ASP A 139 2.32 4.95 -4.90
CA ASP A 139 1.38 3.98 -4.35
C ASP A 139 2.02 2.59 -4.20
N ALA A 140 2.88 2.17 -5.13
CA ALA A 140 3.63 0.92 -4.99
C ALA A 140 4.52 0.93 -3.75
N ALA A 141 5.17 2.07 -3.42
CA ALA A 141 5.96 2.22 -2.21
C ALA A 141 5.08 2.19 -0.95
N GLY A 142 3.91 2.82 -0.96
CA GLY A 142 2.91 2.73 0.12
C GLY A 142 2.43 1.31 0.37
N VAL A 143 2.09 0.57 -0.69
CA VAL A 143 1.70 -0.85 -0.60
C VAL A 143 2.84 -1.71 -0.07
N ALA A 144 4.08 -1.48 -0.53
CA ALA A 144 5.25 -2.21 -0.04
C ALA A 144 5.50 -1.94 1.46
N LEU A 145 5.31 -0.69 1.91
CA LEU A 145 5.37 -0.31 3.32
C LEU A 145 4.29 -1.03 4.13
N ALA A 146 3.03 -0.97 3.71
CA ALA A 146 1.91 -1.61 4.42
C ALA A 146 2.09 -3.14 4.53
N ARG A 147 2.56 -3.79 3.46
CA ARG A 147 2.86 -5.23 3.47
C ARG A 147 3.96 -5.57 4.46
N ARG A 148 5.05 -4.78 4.48
CA ARG A 148 6.16 -4.96 5.43
C ARG A 148 5.68 -4.83 6.88
N LEU A 149 4.81 -3.85 7.15
CA LEU A 149 4.23 -3.65 8.48
C LEU A 149 3.27 -4.78 8.88
N GLY A 150 2.53 -5.36 7.93
CA GLY A 150 1.71 -6.54 8.17
C GLY A 150 2.51 -7.80 8.46
N GLU A 151 3.73 -7.91 7.94
CA GLU A 151 4.67 -9.00 8.24
C GLU A 151 5.38 -8.81 9.58
N ALA A 152 5.77 -7.56 9.90
CA ALA A 152 6.43 -7.20 11.14
C ALA A 152 6.03 -5.79 11.60
N ALA A 153 5.02 -5.71 12.46
CA ALA A 153 4.59 -4.45 13.06
C ALA A 153 5.66 -3.93 14.04
N PRO A 154 5.94 -2.61 14.04
CA PRO A 154 6.87 -2.02 14.98
C PRO A 154 6.31 -2.03 16.41
N LEU A 155 7.19 -2.09 17.40
CA LEU A 155 6.82 -2.03 18.82
C LEU A 155 6.34 -0.63 19.22
N ILE A 156 6.94 0.41 18.64
CA ILE A 156 6.58 1.81 18.83
C ILE A 156 6.18 2.39 17.48
N TRP A 157 5.09 3.15 17.44
CA TRP A 157 4.63 3.82 16.22
C TRP A 157 5.13 5.27 16.14
N PRO A 158 5.26 5.85 14.92
CA PRO A 158 5.80 7.20 14.74
C PRO A 158 5.12 8.28 15.59
N ASN A 159 3.80 8.24 15.78
CA ASN A 159 3.12 9.20 16.64
C ASN A 159 3.66 9.20 18.08
N THR A 160 3.93 8.01 18.63
CA THR A 160 4.45 7.81 19.98
C THR A 160 5.91 8.28 20.06
N VAL A 161 6.70 8.01 19.01
CA VAL A 161 8.08 8.53 18.90
C VAL A 161 8.08 10.05 18.88
N ALA A 162 7.22 10.67 18.07
CA ALA A 162 7.14 12.12 17.93
C ALA A 162 6.71 12.81 19.24
N GLU A 163 5.76 12.21 19.97
CA GLU A 163 5.34 12.68 21.29
C GLU A 163 6.47 12.59 22.31
N ALA A 164 7.17 11.45 22.38
CA ALA A 164 8.32 11.28 23.27
C ALA A 164 9.45 12.27 22.94
N PHE A 165 9.72 12.48 21.66
CA PHE A 165 10.71 13.45 21.20
C PHE A 165 10.35 14.89 21.60
N SER A 166 9.06 15.23 21.54
CA SER A 166 8.56 16.57 21.91
C SER A 166 8.50 16.81 23.43
N ALA A 167 8.32 15.75 24.22
CA ALA A 167 8.21 15.83 25.68
C ALA A 167 9.57 15.89 26.40
N GLU A 168 10.65 15.48 25.75
CA GLU A 168 11.98 15.47 26.35
C GLU A 168 12.64 16.85 26.39
N SER A 169 13.19 17.22 27.55
CA SER A 169 14.08 18.37 27.70
C SER A 169 15.42 18.14 26.96
N PRO A 170 16.14 19.20 26.51
CA PRO A 170 17.24 19.16 25.54
C PRO A 170 18.53 18.43 25.97
N SER A 171 18.48 17.61 27.02
CA SER A 171 19.60 16.88 27.61
C SER A 171 19.77 15.45 27.09
N ARG A 172 19.07 15.04 26.01
CA ARG A 172 19.48 13.84 25.26
C ARG A 172 20.91 14.07 24.78
N ASN A 173 21.83 13.18 25.13
CA ASN A 173 23.19 13.22 24.57
C ASN A 173 23.13 12.72 23.12
N LEU A 174 22.58 13.55 22.24
CA LEU A 174 22.40 13.29 20.80
C LEU A 174 23.73 13.00 20.12
N GLN A 175 24.85 13.46 20.69
CA GLN A 175 26.18 13.18 20.15
C GLN A 175 26.61 11.72 20.33
N SER A 176 26.15 11.04 21.38
CA SER A 176 26.39 9.61 21.60
C SER A 176 25.34 8.69 20.99
N SER A 177 24.24 9.27 20.50
CA SER A 177 23.13 8.50 19.91
C SER A 177 23.48 8.02 18.51
N ARG A 178 22.93 6.86 18.14
CA ARG A 178 22.92 6.39 16.75
C ARG A 178 21.49 6.49 16.23
N PHE A 179 21.26 7.24 15.18
CA PHE A 179 19.95 7.44 14.59
C PHE A 179 19.68 6.38 13.54
N VAL A 180 18.41 6.01 13.34
CA VAL A 180 17.98 5.10 12.27
C VAL A 180 16.58 5.50 11.80
N ALA A 181 16.30 5.26 10.51
CA ALA A 181 14.98 5.48 9.93
C ALA A 181 13.97 4.48 10.52
N HIS A 182 12.77 4.97 10.83
CA HIS A 182 11.72 4.16 11.42
C HIS A 182 11.18 3.14 10.39
N PRO A 183 10.94 1.86 10.77
CA PRO A 183 10.46 0.83 9.84
C PRO A 183 9.06 1.13 9.24
N ALA A 184 8.27 1.94 9.94
CA ALA A 184 6.97 2.45 9.49
C ALA A 184 7.04 3.66 8.55
N ALA A 185 8.21 3.93 7.97
CA ALA A 185 8.41 4.94 6.95
C ALA A 185 9.19 4.38 5.76
N THR A 186 9.00 5.00 4.60
CA THR A 186 9.79 4.79 3.39
C THR A 186 9.89 6.09 2.62
N MET A 187 10.87 6.20 1.73
CA MET A 187 11.04 7.37 0.87
C MET A 187 11.04 6.94 -0.58
N ILE A 188 10.44 7.76 -1.44
CA ILE A 188 10.51 7.63 -2.90
C ILE A 188 10.71 9.00 -3.54
N SER A 189 11.34 9.05 -4.71
CA SER A 189 11.51 10.28 -5.48
C SER A 189 10.59 10.26 -6.70
N SER A 190 10.03 11.41 -7.06
CA SER A 190 9.33 11.64 -8.33
C SER A 190 10.16 12.57 -9.21
N SER A 191 10.05 12.38 -10.52
CA SER A 191 10.66 13.27 -11.52
C SER A 191 9.83 14.55 -11.79
N TYR A 192 8.56 14.54 -11.38
CA TYR A 192 7.64 15.67 -11.45
C TYR A 192 7.17 16.14 -10.07
N ASP A 193 6.75 17.40 -10.01
CA ASP A 193 6.07 17.96 -8.86
C ASP A 193 4.63 17.45 -8.77
N LEU A 194 4.43 16.44 -7.91
CA LEU A 194 3.13 15.82 -7.68
C LEU A 194 2.35 16.47 -6.53
N THR A 195 2.84 17.56 -5.94
CA THR A 195 2.18 18.27 -4.83
C THR A 195 0.70 18.55 -5.09
N PRO A 196 0.30 19.08 -6.28
CA PRO A 196 -1.11 19.34 -6.56
C PRO A 196 -2.00 18.10 -6.49
N TRP A 197 -1.47 16.93 -6.86
CA TRP A 197 -2.22 15.67 -6.90
C TRP A 197 -2.25 14.94 -5.54
N ILE A 198 -1.23 15.13 -4.72
CA ILE A 198 -1.09 14.51 -3.40
C ILE A 198 -1.84 15.33 -2.35
N GLU A 199 -1.62 16.64 -2.29
CA GLU A 199 -2.20 17.52 -1.26
C GLU A 199 -3.66 17.89 -1.54
N ASN A 200 -4.06 17.91 -2.82
CA ASN A 200 -5.43 18.25 -3.21
C ASN A 200 -6.11 17.11 -4.02
N PRO A 201 -6.69 16.12 -3.33
CA PRO A 201 -7.40 15.01 -3.95
C PRO A 201 -8.53 15.37 -4.93
N PHE A 202 -9.17 16.52 -4.74
CA PHE A 202 -10.40 16.89 -5.45
C PHE A 202 -10.11 17.52 -6.81
N ASP A 203 -8.93 18.12 -6.97
CA ASP A 203 -8.50 18.81 -8.19
C ASP A 203 -7.54 17.94 -9.03
N PHE A 204 -7.62 16.62 -8.90
CA PHE A 204 -6.81 15.71 -9.69
C PHE A 204 -7.18 15.79 -11.18
N ASP A 205 -6.26 16.28 -11.99
CA ASP A 205 -6.39 16.35 -13.45
C ASP A 205 -5.17 15.69 -14.10
N ALA A 206 -5.37 14.52 -14.73
CA ALA A 206 -4.31 13.81 -15.45
C ALA A 206 -3.81 14.56 -16.70
N GLY A 207 -4.58 15.54 -17.20
CA GLY A 207 -4.22 16.44 -18.28
C GLY A 207 -3.37 17.64 -17.84
N GLN A 208 -3.32 17.93 -16.53
CA GLN A 208 -2.56 19.04 -15.97
C GLN A 208 -1.09 18.96 -16.38
N ASP A 209 -0.52 20.09 -16.78
CA ASP A 209 0.93 20.19 -16.97
C ASP A 209 1.59 20.37 -15.59
N LEU A 210 2.43 19.39 -15.23
CA LEU A 210 3.15 19.39 -13.96
C LEU A 210 4.58 19.84 -14.20
N GLU A 211 5.13 20.58 -13.24
CA GLU A 211 6.52 21.00 -13.31
C GLU A 211 7.45 19.78 -13.25
N ALA A 212 8.36 19.66 -14.22
CA ALA A 212 9.42 18.66 -14.21
C ALA A 212 10.49 19.04 -13.18
N SER A 213 10.21 18.74 -11.92
CA SER A 213 11.07 19.01 -10.77
C SER A 213 11.18 17.77 -9.90
N SER A 214 12.41 17.39 -9.55
CA SER A 214 12.65 16.22 -8.70
C SER A 214 12.16 16.50 -7.29
N ARG A 215 11.15 15.75 -6.83
CA ARG A 215 10.62 15.81 -5.46
C ARG A 215 10.92 14.52 -4.72
N HIS A 216 11.00 14.61 -3.39
CA HIS A 216 11.21 13.46 -2.52
C HIS A 216 10.04 13.34 -1.55
N TRP A 217 9.39 12.20 -1.54
CA TRP A 217 8.19 11.94 -0.75
C TRP A 217 8.51 10.93 0.33
N LEU A 218 8.37 11.35 1.59
CA LEU A 218 8.29 10.46 2.73
C LEU A 218 6.86 9.91 2.79
N ILE A 219 6.75 8.59 2.87
CA ILE A 219 5.50 7.88 3.10
C ILE A 219 5.63 7.18 4.46
N TYR A 220 4.75 7.47 5.40
CA TYR A 220 4.83 6.88 6.74
C TYR A 220 3.46 6.52 7.30
N VAL A 221 3.41 5.55 8.20
CA VAL A 221 2.17 5.13 8.88
C VAL A 221 2.26 5.61 10.33
N PRO A 222 1.48 6.63 10.75
CA PRO A 222 1.63 7.25 12.06
C PRO A 222 1.30 6.31 13.24
N ALA A 223 0.34 5.39 13.05
CA ALA A 223 -0.16 4.46 14.04
C ALA A 223 -0.77 3.21 13.38
N ALA A 224 -0.93 2.12 14.13
CA ALA A 224 -1.44 0.84 13.60
C ALA A 224 -2.78 0.93 12.84
N GLU A 225 -3.68 1.77 13.33
CA GLU A 225 -5.03 1.95 12.77
C GLU A 225 -5.13 3.18 11.84
N ALA A 226 -4.01 3.88 11.59
CA ALA A 226 -3.99 5.06 10.75
C ALA A 226 -3.70 4.70 9.29
N ALA A 227 -4.25 5.49 8.36
CA ALA A 227 -3.80 5.49 6.98
C ALA A 227 -2.35 6.02 6.90
N HIS A 228 -1.65 5.71 5.81
CA HIS A 228 -0.35 6.33 5.56
C HIS A 228 -0.52 7.81 5.21
N GLU A 229 0.50 8.58 5.57
CA GLU A 229 0.62 10.01 5.29
C GLU A 229 1.82 10.29 4.39
N TYR A 230 1.81 11.47 3.78
CA TYR A 230 2.85 11.95 2.89
C TYR A 230 3.49 13.21 3.47
N ALA A 231 4.81 13.35 3.34
CA ALA A 231 5.50 14.60 3.57
C ALA A 231 6.55 14.82 2.47
N GLU A 232 6.61 16.03 1.91
CA GLU A 232 7.70 16.39 1.00
C GLU A 232 8.99 16.61 1.80
N LEU A 233 10.08 16.00 1.35
CA LEU A 233 11.40 16.18 1.90
C LEU A 233 12.23 17.08 1.00
N SER A 234 12.98 18.00 1.61
CA SER A 234 14.09 18.63 0.92
C SER A 234 15.11 17.58 0.47
N HIS A 235 15.89 17.88 -0.57
CA HIS A 235 16.95 16.97 -1.04
C HIS A 235 17.91 16.53 0.08
N ARG A 236 18.27 17.44 0.99
CA ARG A 236 19.15 17.11 2.14
C ARG A 236 18.48 16.16 3.13
N ALA A 237 17.20 16.38 3.45
CA ALA A 237 16.44 15.49 4.33
C ALA A 237 16.27 14.09 3.70
N ALA A 238 16.03 14.03 2.38
CA ALA A 238 15.96 12.78 1.63
C ALA A 238 17.28 11.99 1.67
N CYS A 239 18.42 12.66 1.41
CA CYS A 239 19.75 12.04 1.54
C CYS A 239 20.01 11.53 2.97
N LEU A 240 19.65 12.33 3.97
CA LEU A 240 19.82 11.93 5.37
C LEU A 240 18.98 10.69 5.70
N PHE A 241 17.72 10.65 5.26
CA PHE A 241 16.83 9.52 5.50
C PHE A 241 17.33 8.23 4.82
N ASP A 242 17.83 8.31 3.58
CA ASP A 242 18.38 7.14 2.88
C ASP A 242 19.64 6.59 3.54
N VAL A 243 20.53 7.47 4.04
CA VAL A 243 21.73 7.06 4.80
C VAL A 243 21.34 6.38 6.13
N LEU A 244 20.20 6.75 6.71
CA LEU A 244 19.66 6.20 7.96
C LEU A 244 18.94 4.85 7.81
N ARG A 245 19.00 4.20 6.64
CA ARG A 245 18.60 2.79 6.50
C ARG A 245 19.39 1.84 7.39
N VAL A 246 20.55 2.27 7.87
CA VAL A 246 21.33 1.62 8.93
C VAL A 246 21.61 2.61 10.05
N PRO A 247 21.80 2.17 11.31
CA PRO A 247 22.08 3.09 12.41
C PRO A 247 23.37 3.90 12.18
N LYS A 248 23.30 5.23 12.30
CA LYS A 248 24.45 6.16 12.11
C LYS A 248 24.61 7.14 13.26
N SER A 249 25.86 7.47 13.62
CA SER A 249 26.14 8.58 14.53
C SER A 249 26.07 9.94 13.83
N LEU A 250 26.00 11.03 14.58
CA LEU A 250 25.97 12.39 14.03
C LEU A 250 27.19 12.71 13.17
N VAL A 251 28.37 12.23 13.55
CA VAL A 251 29.61 12.40 12.79
C VAL A 251 29.53 11.66 11.45
N GLU A 252 29.06 10.41 11.47
CA GLU A 252 28.90 9.62 10.25
C GLU A 252 27.88 10.25 9.29
N LEU A 253 26.81 10.85 9.81
CA LEU A 253 25.81 11.57 9.02
C LEU A 253 26.36 12.85 8.41
N SER A 254 27.10 13.64 9.20
CA SER A 254 27.79 14.84 8.72
C SER A 254 28.70 14.51 7.53
N THR A 255 29.54 13.48 7.67
CA THR A 255 30.42 13.03 6.58
C THR A 255 29.64 12.50 5.38
N ALA A 256 28.60 11.69 5.59
CA ALA A 256 27.78 11.14 4.50
C ALA A 256 27.04 12.22 3.69
N LEU A 257 26.79 13.39 4.30
CA LEU A 257 26.14 14.52 3.67
C LEU A 257 27.14 15.55 3.09
N ASN A 258 28.40 15.15 2.86
CA ASN A 258 29.50 15.99 2.38
C ASN A 258 29.95 17.05 3.39
N ASP A 259 30.27 16.58 4.61
CA ASP A 259 30.83 17.39 5.70
C ASP A 259 29.93 18.58 6.11
N VAL A 260 28.61 18.38 6.03
CA VAL A 260 27.62 19.36 6.51
C VAL A 260 27.81 19.57 8.02
N PRO A 261 27.77 20.81 8.52
CA PRO A 261 27.93 21.08 9.95
C PRO A 261 26.97 20.25 10.79
N GLN A 262 27.46 19.66 11.89
CA GLN A 262 26.65 18.79 12.74
C GLN A 262 25.40 19.48 13.31
N ALA A 263 25.44 20.80 13.52
CA ALA A 263 24.26 21.57 13.93
C ALA A 263 23.13 21.54 12.87
N ASP A 264 23.49 21.62 11.59
CA ASP A 264 22.51 21.54 10.49
C ASP A 264 21.98 20.11 10.34
N VAL A 265 22.83 19.11 10.54
CA VAL A 265 22.41 17.69 10.57
C VAL A 265 21.44 17.44 11.72
N LEU A 266 21.70 18.00 12.90
CA LEU A 266 20.77 17.92 14.03
C LEU A 266 19.43 18.57 13.71
N ALA A 267 19.41 19.75 13.09
CA ALA A 267 18.16 20.40 12.70
C ALA A 267 17.32 19.53 11.71
N LEU A 268 17.99 18.81 10.80
CA LEU A 268 17.32 17.86 9.91
C LEU A 268 16.79 16.64 10.67
N ILE A 269 17.57 16.11 11.63
CA ILE A 269 17.13 15.02 12.51
C ILE A 269 15.91 15.46 13.31
N ASP A 270 15.95 16.65 13.93
CA ASP A 270 14.87 17.18 14.74
C ASP A 270 13.58 17.31 13.92
N SER A 271 13.68 17.79 12.68
CA SER A 271 12.52 17.91 11.78
C SER A 271 11.88 16.54 11.47
N LEU A 272 12.69 15.51 11.25
CA LEU A 272 12.19 14.17 10.91
C LEU A 272 11.78 13.37 12.16
N ALA A 273 12.44 13.60 13.30
CA ALA A 273 12.04 13.07 14.60
C ALA A 273 10.70 13.67 15.06
N GLY A 274 10.40 14.92 14.70
CA GLY A 274 9.08 15.53 14.88
C GLY A 274 7.95 14.83 14.13
N LEU A 275 8.26 14.08 13.06
CA LEU A 275 7.32 13.18 12.37
C LEU A 275 7.36 11.74 12.93
N GLY A 276 8.26 11.46 13.86
CA GLY A 276 8.49 10.13 14.43
C GLY A 276 9.16 9.13 13.49
N VAL A 277 9.74 9.61 12.37
CA VAL A 277 10.32 8.73 11.33
C VAL A 277 11.82 8.52 11.48
N ILE A 278 12.43 9.11 12.51
CA ILE A 278 13.78 8.81 12.98
C ILE A 278 13.71 8.49 14.46
N VAL A 279 14.39 7.42 14.86
CA VAL A 279 14.54 7.02 16.27
C VAL A 279 16.01 6.90 16.65
N SER A 280 16.31 7.01 17.94
CA SER A 280 17.61 6.59 18.45
C SER A 280 17.66 5.06 18.54
N GLY A 281 18.77 4.45 18.18
CA GLY A 281 18.94 2.99 18.13
C GLY A 281 18.78 2.31 19.49
N SER A 282 18.95 3.06 20.59
CA SER A 282 18.61 2.61 21.95
C SER A 282 17.09 2.48 22.16
N ASP A 283 16.29 3.35 21.55
CA ASP A 283 14.82 3.35 21.69
C ASP A 283 14.19 2.09 21.05
N LEU A 284 14.87 1.46 20.08
CA LEU A 284 14.45 0.19 19.46
C LEU A 284 14.81 -1.05 20.30
N LEU A 285 15.73 -0.93 21.26
CA LEU A 285 16.24 -2.05 22.06
C LEU A 285 15.75 -2.01 23.52
N ASP A 286 15.41 -0.82 24.04
CA ASP A 286 15.08 -0.64 25.47
C ASP A 286 13.60 -0.85 25.84
N VAL A 287 12.73 -1.23 24.90
CA VAL A 287 11.33 -1.60 25.22
C VAL A 287 11.27 -3.02 25.75
N THR A 288 11.73 -3.20 26.99
CA THR A 288 11.23 -4.28 27.85
C THR A 288 9.87 -3.84 28.42
N PRO A 289 8.89 -4.75 28.55
CA PRO A 289 7.52 -4.39 28.92
C PRO A 289 7.48 -3.97 30.39
N ARG A 290 7.63 -2.67 30.66
CA ARG A 290 7.52 -2.11 32.01
C ARG A 290 6.34 -1.18 32.22
N GLU A 291 5.46 -1.04 31.24
CA GLU A 291 4.22 -0.28 31.35
C GLU A 291 3.00 -1.18 31.08
N MET A 292 2.81 -2.15 31.95
CA MET A 292 1.51 -2.82 32.19
C MET A 292 1.05 -2.57 33.64
N GLN A 293 1.40 -1.39 34.19
CA GLN A 293 0.78 -0.90 35.41
C GLN A 293 -0.35 0.05 35.01
N LEU A 294 -1.53 -0.56 34.83
CA LEU A 294 -2.81 0.15 34.75
C LEU A 294 -2.94 1.07 35.98
N PRO A 295 -3.14 2.39 35.82
CA PRO A 295 -3.69 3.20 36.88
C PRO A 295 -5.16 2.85 37.03
N HIS A 296 -5.51 2.38 38.21
CA HIS A 296 -6.86 2.40 38.74
C HIS A 296 -7.33 3.86 38.89
N GLU A 297 -8.65 4.05 38.88
CA GLU A 297 -9.44 5.23 39.33
C GLU A 297 -10.10 6.05 38.21
N GLU A 298 -11.42 5.92 38.06
CA GLU A 298 -12.51 6.65 38.74
C GLU A 298 -12.85 7.96 38.00
N GLY A 299 -14.10 8.03 37.53
CA GLY A 299 -14.57 9.10 36.68
C GLY A 299 -14.88 10.38 37.43
N THR A 300 -14.77 11.51 36.74
CA THR A 300 -15.68 12.65 36.95
C THR A 300 -15.73 13.52 35.70
N HIS A 301 -16.95 13.92 35.32
CA HIS A 301 -17.27 14.88 34.26
C HIS A 301 -16.76 16.30 34.57
N ALA A 302 -16.32 17.04 33.54
CA ALA A 302 -16.61 18.47 33.36
C ALA A 302 -16.35 18.94 31.92
N VAL A 303 -17.18 19.90 31.50
CA VAL A 303 -17.39 20.49 30.17
C VAL A 303 -16.56 21.78 29.99
N GLY A 304 -16.11 22.12 28.78
CA GLY A 304 -15.70 23.49 28.43
C GLY A 304 -14.82 23.70 27.17
N ASP A 305 -15.46 23.92 26.02
CA ASP A 305 -15.16 24.74 24.82
C ASP A 305 -13.73 25.12 24.31
N LEU A 306 -13.45 24.67 23.05
CA LEU A 306 -12.95 25.34 21.80
C LEU A 306 -11.71 26.27 21.75
N PRO A 307 -11.08 26.53 20.57
CA PRO A 307 -10.83 25.70 19.38
C PRO A 307 -9.35 25.77 18.87
N LEU A 308 -8.84 24.73 18.22
CA LEU A 308 -7.65 24.84 17.35
C LEU A 308 -7.89 24.06 16.05
N ALA A 309 -7.76 24.78 14.93
CA ALA A 309 -7.89 24.23 13.59
C ALA A 309 -6.70 23.34 13.27
N SER A 310 -6.95 22.06 13.04
CA SER A 310 -6.05 21.14 12.33
C SER A 310 -6.79 20.68 11.09
N HIS A 311 -6.24 20.99 9.92
CA HIS A 311 -6.73 20.44 8.66
C HIS A 311 -6.42 18.94 8.64
N ARG A 312 -7.38 18.13 9.10
CA ARG A 312 -7.45 16.69 8.84
C ARG A 312 -8.00 16.49 7.43
N ILE A 313 -7.24 15.82 6.57
CA ILE A 313 -7.78 15.26 5.34
C ILE A 313 -8.42 13.91 5.72
N CYS A 314 -9.69 13.93 6.12
CA CYS A 314 -10.48 12.71 6.29
C CYS A 314 -11.05 12.30 4.93
N GLY A 315 -10.35 11.43 4.21
CA GLY A 315 -10.89 10.69 3.07
C GLY A 315 -11.71 9.49 3.55
N GLY A 316 -12.90 9.72 4.07
CA GLY A 316 -13.88 8.67 4.35
C GLY A 316 -15.20 9.02 3.69
N ALA A 317 -15.47 8.43 2.53
CA ALA A 317 -16.80 8.54 1.91
C ALA A 317 -17.79 7.68 2.70
N PRO A 318 -18.95 8.21 3.12
CA PRO A 318 -20.01 7.38 3.66
C PRO A 318 -20.66 6.58 2.52
N HIS A 319 -20.92 5.31 2.77
CA HIS A 319 -21.82 4.49 1.96
C HIS A 319 -23.21 5.15 1.96
N GLU A 320 -23.64 5.69 0.82
CA GLU A 320 -25.05 5.90 0.53
C GLU A 320 -25.50 4.87 -0.51
N THR A 321 -26.40 3.99 -0.07
CA THR A 321 -27.19 3.09 -0.89
C THR A 321 -28.32 3.85 -1.58
N ALA A 322 -28.40 3.73 -2.91
CA ALA A 322 -29.64 3.72 -3.68
C ALA A 322 -29.41 2.96 -4.98
#